data_AF-A0A2P2MVC6-F1
#
_entry.id   AF-A0A2P2MVC6-F1
#
_cell.length_a   1.000
_cell.length_b   1.000
_cell.length_c   1.000
_cell.angle_alpha   90.00
_cell.angle_beta   90.00
_cell.angle_gamma   90.00
#
_symmetry.space_group_name_H-M   'P 1'
#
loop_
_entity.id
_entity.type
_entity.pdbx_description
1 polymer ?
#
loop_
_entity_poly.entity_id
_entity_poly.type
_entity_poly.pdbx_seq_one_letter_code
_entity_poly.pdbx_strand_id
1 'polypeptide(L)'
;MEGEESLHRFSPEVRIQEPGIRDAVSLLPPIMLFHGTSDNSIPAASSKEFLETLQRLGAHAELILFDGKNHTDLFLQDPLRGGKDDLFEHVVAVIHDGDTAALAKDAMAPPSRRLVPEVLLRLASGISPF
;
A
#
# COMPACT_ATOMS: atom_id res chain seq x y z
N MET A 1 -6.17 -20.99 11.59
CA MET A 1 -5.48 -19.75 11.96
C MET A 1 -5.38 -19.73 13.47
N GLU A 2 -4.16 -19.73 14.02
CA GLU A 2 -3.85 -19.85 15.47
C GLU A 2 -4.14 -18.54 16.26
N GLY A 3 -5.06 -17.70 15.77
CA GLY A 3 -5.51 -16.48 16.46
C GLY A 3 -4.39 -15.52 16.84
N GLU A 4 -4.53 -14.85 17.99
CA GLU A 4 -3.58 -13.85 18.51
C GLU A 4 -2.19 -14.43 18.79
N GLU A 5 -2.09 -15.70 19.20
CA GLU A 5 -0.80 -16.35 19.47
C GLU A 5 0.11 -16.33 18.24
N SER A 6 -0.48 -16.40 17.04
CA SER A 6 0.25 -16.35 15.78
C SER A 6 0.87 -14.98 15.49
N LEU A 7 0.35 -13.89 16.08
CA LEU A 7 0.84 -12.54 15.83
C LEU A 7 2.27 -12.37 16.32
N HIS A 8 2.62 -12.93 17.47
CA HIS A 8 3.99 -12.91 17.97
C HIS A 8 4.99 -13.57 17.01
N ARG A 9 4.52 -14.54 16.23
CA ARG A 9 5.38 -15.30 15.31
C ARG A 9 5.42 -14.73 13.90
N PHE A 10 4.37 -14.02 13.46
CA PHE A 10 4.20 -13.64 12.06
C PHE A 10 3.89 -12.16 11.83
N SER A 11 3.39 -11.42 12.83
CA SER A 11 3.11 -10.00 12.66
C SER A 11 4.42 -9.22 12.53
N PRO A 12 4.68 -8.53 11.41
CA PRO A 12 5.89 -7.74 11.27
C PRO A 12 5.95 -6.60 12.29
N GLU A 13 4.80 -6.03 12.67
CA GLU A 13 4.70 -5.01 13.70
C GLU A 13 5.14 -5.52 15.08
N VAL A 14 4.75 -6.75 15.44
CA VAL A 14 5.14 -7.34 16.73
C VAL A 14 6.60 -7.76 16.70
N ARG A 15 7.02 -8.42 15.62
CA ARG A 15 8.37 -8.99 15.51
C ARG A 15 9.47 -7.94 15.48
N ILE A 16 9.26 -6.83 14.77
CA ILE A 16 10.30 -5.79 14.67
C ILE A 16 10.65 -5.15 16.02
N GLN A 17 9.77 -5.27 17.01
CA GLN A 17 9.98 -4.79 18.38
C GLN A 17 10.79 -5.77 19.25
N GLU A 18 11.08 -6.98 18.77
CA GLU A 18 11.87 -7.95 19.52
C GLU A 18 13.30 -7.41 19.75
N PRO A 19 13.84 -7.53 20.98
CA PRO A 19 15.17 -7.01 21.31
C PRO A 19 16.28 -7.50 20.38
N GLY A 20 16.17 -8.73 19.87
CA GLY A 20 17.15 -9.32 18.95
C GLY A 20 17.14 -8.77 17.53
N ILE A 21 16.11 -7.99 17.14
CA ILE A 21 15.96 -7.42 15.79
C ILE A 21 16.36 -5.94 15.76
N ARG A 22 16.44 -5.29 16.92
CA ARG A 22 16.64 -3.84 17.05
C ARG A 22 17.80 -3.29 16.21
N ASP A 23 18.95 -3.95 16.21
CA ASP A 23 20.13 -3.48 15.48
C ASP A 23 19.95 -3.59 13.94
N ALA A 24 19.14 -4.54 13.49
CA ALA A 24 18.83 -4.74 12.08
C ALA A 24 17.83 -3.72 11.52
N VAL A 25 17.13 -2.96 12.37
CA VAL A 25 16.18 -1.91 11.91
C VAL A 25 16.90 -0.87 11.05
N SER A 26 18.14 -0.53 11.40
CA SER A 26 18.97 0.41 10.62
C SER A 26 19.34 -0.09 9.22
N LEU A 27 19.20 -1.39 8.96
CA LEU A 27 19.47 -2.03 7.68
C LEU A 27 18.23 -2.16 6.80
N LEU A 28 17.05 -1.82 7.32
CA LEU A 28 15.83 -1.87 6.53
C LEU A 28 15.87 -0.83 5.41
N PRO A 29 15.43 -1.18 4.19
CA PRO A 29 15.24 -0.18 3.16
C PRO A 29 14.10 0.76 3.56
N PRO A 30 13.95 1.91 2.89
CA PRO A 30 12.74 2.71 2.95
C PRO A 30 11.49 1.85 2.71
N ILE A 31 10.51 1.92 3.62
CA ILE A 31 9.25 1.18 3.53
C ILE A 31 8.12 2.16 3.20
N MET A 32 7.33 1.82 2.18
CA MET A 32 6.13 2.57 1.85
C MET A 32 4.91 1.68 2.03
N LEU A 33 3.92 2.18 2.77
CA LEU A 33 2.67 1.52 3.04
C LEU A 33 1.55 2.22 2.26
N PHE A 34 0.65 1.45 1.68
CA PHE A 34 -0.49 1.94 0.90
C PHE A 34 -1.76 1.30 1.44
N HIS A 35 -2.79 2.08 1.75
CA HIS A 35 -4.02 1.53 2.34
C HIS A 35 -5.26 2.36 1.98
N GLY A 36 -6.37 1.70 1.69
CA GLY A 36 -7.66 2.36 1.46
C GLY A 36 -8.38 2.72 2.77
N THR A 37 -8.92 3.94 2.90
CA THR A 37 -9.58 4.35 4.16
C THR A 37 -10.91 3.65 4.41
N SER A 38 -11.50 3.02 3.38
CA SER A 38 -12.75 2.27 3.43
C SER A 38 -12.55 0.76 3.27
N ASP A 39 -11.35 0.27 3.59
CA ASP A 39 -11.07 -1.16 3.69
C ASP A 39 -11.89 -1.77 4.84
N ASN A 40 -12.83 -2.66 4.47
CA ASN A 40 -13.72 -3.34 5.41
C ASN A 40 -13.20 -4.73 5.80
N SER A 41 -12.10 -5.18 5.18
CA SER A 41 -11.46 -6.48 5.41
C SER A 41 -10.33 -6.34 6.42
N ILE A 42 -9.48 -5.34 6.24
CA ILE A 42 -8.37 -5.00 7.13
C ILE A 42 -8.48 -3.52 7.52
N PRO A 43 -8.60 -3.16 8.80
CA PRO A 43 -8.69 -1.77 9.20
C PRO A 43 -7.42 -0.98 8.85
N ALA A 44 -7.57 0.21 8.25
CA ALA A 44 -6.46 1.11 7.98
C ALA A 44 -5.67 1.52 9.25
N ALA A 45 -6.28 1.38 10.44
CA ALA A 45 -5.60 1.55 11.73
C ALA A 45 -4.36 0.66 11.86
N SER A 46 -4.41 -0.58 11.37
CA SER A 46 -3.26 -1.50 11.46
C SER A 46 -2.05 -1.01 10.65
N SER A 47 -2.26 -0.33 9.52
CA SER A 47 -1.14 0.29 8.79
C SER A 47 -0.59 1.54 9.48
N LYS A 48 -1.44 2.29 10.20
CA LYS A 48 -0.99 3.44 11.02
C LYS A 48 -0.15 2.97 12.20
N GLU A 49 -0.61 1.97 12.94
CA GLU A 49 0.11 1.36 14.07
C GLU A 49 1.46 0.78 13.63
N PHE A 50 1.49 0.13 12.47
CA PHE A 50 2.73 -0.40 11.93
C PHE A 50 3.70 0.70 11.48
N LEU A 51 3.22 1.76 10.82
CA LEU A 51 4.02 2.94 10.49
C LEU A 51 4.64 3.56 11.75
N GLU A 52 3.82 3.81 12.77
CA GLU A 52 4.27 4.40 14.03
C GLU A 52 5.34 3.53 14.70
N THR A 53 5.18 2.21 14.64
CA THR A 53 6.16 1.26 15.17
C THR A 53 7.47 1.29 14.39
N LEU A 54 7.42 1.32 13.06
CA LEU A 54 8.60 1.45 12.20
C LEU A 54 9.38 2.74 12.51
N GLN A 55 8.68 3.88 12.50
CA GLN A 55 9.29 5.19 12.75
C GLN A 55 9.84 5.32 14.17
N ARG A 56 9.12 4.81 15.18
CA ARG A 56 9.57 4.78 16.59
C ARG A 56 10.89 4.02 16.76
N LEU A 57 11.09 2.96 15.98
CA LEU A 57 12.31 2.15 16.01
C LEU A 57 13.44 2.72 15.13
N GLY A 58 13.18 3.82 14.41
CA GLY A 58 14.16 4.50 13.56
C GLY A 58 14.22 4.00 12.12
N ALA A 59 13.25 3.19 11.67
CA ALA A 59 13.14 2.84 10.25
C ALA A 59 12.60 4.02 9.43
N HIS A 60 13.06 4.14 8.19
CA HIS A 60 12.48 5.08 7.24
C HIS A 60 11.19 4.50 6.67
N ALA A 61 10.03 5.04 7.06
CA ALA A 61 8.75 4.54 6.61
C ALA A 61 7.72 5.66 6.37
N GLU A 62 6.84 5.44 5.39
CA GLU A 62 5.74 6.34 5.03
C GLU A 62 4.45 5.56 4.81
N LEU A 63 3.30 6.22 5.02
CA LEU A 63 1.97 5.67 4.77
C LEU A 63 1.16 6.63 3.91
N ILE A 64 0.63 6.10 2.81
CA ILE A 64 -0.29 6.81 1.92
C ILE A 64 -1.67 6.17 2.08
N LEU A 65 -2.62 7.01 2.49
CA LEU A 65 -4.02 6.63 2.66
C LEU A 65 -4.84 7.12 1.48
N PHE A 66 -5.54 6.20 0.82
CA PHE A 66 -6.40 6.52 -0.31
C PHE A 66 -7.85 6.62 0.15
N ASP A 67 -8.39 7.83 0.06
CA ASP A 67 -9.73 8.10 0.55
C ASP A 67 -10.81 7.33 -0.22
N GLY A 68 -11.72 6.69 0.52
CA GLY A 68 -12.84 5.94 -0.03
C GLY A 68 -12.50 4.61 -0.70
N LYS A 69 -11.22 4.22 -0.78
CA LYS A 69 -10.78 2.96 -1.38
C LYS A 69 -11.00 1.79 -0.41
N ASN A 70 -11.48 0.66 -0.92
CA ASN A 70 -11.55 -0.61 -0.21
C ASN A 70 -10.23 -1.39 -0.29
N HIS A 71 -10.22 -2.65 0.18
CA HIS A 71 -9.04 -3.52 0.18
C HIS A 71 -8.45 -3.77 -1.22
N THR A 72 -9.30 -4.07 -2.21
CA THR A 72 -8.85 -4.45 -3.56
C THR A 72 -8.79 -3.30 -4.54
N ASP A 73 -9.41 -2.15 -4.25
CA ASP A 73 -9.60 -1.07 -5.22
C ASP A 73 -8.27 -0.65 -5.87
N LEU A 74 -7.22 -0.53 -5.06
CA LEU A 74 -5.88 -0.14 -5.49
C LEU A 74 -5.21 -1.19 -6.40
N PHE A 75 -5.52 -2.48 -6.22
CA PHE A 75 -4.83 -3.58 -6.88
C PHE A 75 -5.59 -4.16 -8.06
N LEU A 76 -6.92 -4.01 -8.07
CA LEU A 76 -7.79 -4.60 -9.08
C LEU A 76 -8.66 -3.55 -9.77
N GLN A 77 -9.53 -2.86 -9.03
CA GLN A 77 -10.57 -2.04 -9.65
C GLN A 77 -9.98 -0.83 -10.37
N ASP A 78 -9.01 -0.13 -9.78
CA ASP A 78 -8.36 1.03 -10.39
C ASP A 78 -7.53 0.67 -11.62
N PRO A 79 -6.63 -0.34 -11.57
CA PRO A 79 -5.94 -0.81 -12.78
C PRO A 79 -6.89 -1.23 -13.90
N LEU A 80 -7.98 -1.94 -13.57
CA LEU A 80 -8.96 -2.42 -14.56
C LEU A 80 -9.87 -1.30 -15.10
N ARG A 81 -10.14 -0.27 -14.29
CA ARG A 81 -10.90 0.93 -14.67
C ARG A 81 -10.15 1.75 -15.72
N GLY A 82 -8.83 1.73 -15.66
CA GLY A 82 -7.96 2.57 -16.49
C GLY A 82 -8.13 4.05 -16.17
N GLY A 83 -7.49 4.90 -16.97
CA GLY A 83 -7.32 6.31 -16.67
C GLY A 83 -6.14 6.52 -15.73
N LYS A 84 -6.36 7.30 -14.67
CA LYS A 84 -5.39 7.56 -13.62
C LYS A 84 -5.38 6.41 -12.60
N ASP A 85 -4.21 5.92 -12.27
CA ASP A 85 -3.99 4.90 -11.24
C ASP A 85 -3.06 5.49 -10.18
N ASP A 86 -3.63 5.89 -9.04
CA ASP A 86 -2.89 6.62 -8.02
C ASP A 86 -1.80 5.76 -7.36
N LEU A 87 -2.03 4.45 -7.16
CA LEU A 87 -1.00 3.57 -6.60
C LEU A 87 0.18 3.45 -7.57
N PHE A 88 -0.11 3.23 -8.85
CA PHE A 88 0.91 3.14 -9.88
C PHE A 88 1.76 4.42 -9.95
N GLU A 89 1.13 5.60 -9.91
CA GLU A 89 1.87 6.88 -9.93
C GLU A 89 2.82 7.03 -8.75
N HIS A 90 2.40 6.68 -7.53
CA HIS A 90 3.28 6.74 -6.36
C HIS A 90 4.45 5.76 -6.49
N VAL A 91 4.20 4.53 -6.93
CA VAL A 91 5.25 3.52 -7.11
C VAL A 91 6.27 3.96 -8.15
N VAL A 92 5.82 4.46 -9.31
CA VAL A 92 6.72 4.92 -10.37
C VAL A 92 7.53 6.16 -9.93
N ALA A 93 6.90 7.09 -9.20
CA ALA A 93 7.60 8.26 -8.66
C ALA A 93 8.74 7.86 -7.71
N VAL A 94 8.57 6.82 -6.89
CA VAL A 94 9.62 6.27 -6.03
C VAL A 94 10.74 5.61 -6.83
N ILE A 95 10.39 4.83 -7.86
CA ILE A 95 11.38 4.11 -8.69
C ILE A 95 12.24 5.11 -9.49
N HIS A 96 11.63 6.19 -9.98
CA HIS A 96 12.30 7.20 -10.79
C HIS A 96 12.73 8.43 -9.97
N ASP A 97 12.76 8.35 -8.64
CA ASP A 97 13.21 9.44 -7.80
C ASP A 97 14.66 9.84 -8.17
N GLY A 98 14.88 11.14 -8.35
CA GLY A 98 16.15 11.69 -8.86
C GLY A 98 16.40 11.55 -10.36
N ASP A 99 15.60 10.79 -11.12
CA ASP A 99 15.69 10.69 -12.58
C ASP A 99 14.69 11.63 -13.27
N THR A 100 15.13 12.88 -13.47
CA THR A 100 14.31 13.91 -14.13
C THR A 100 13.84 13.53 -15.54
N ALA A 101 14.60 12.72 -16.28
CA ALA A 101 14.25 12.32 -17.63
C ALA A 101 13.15 11.23 -17.61
N ALA A 102 13.26 10.27 -16.70
CA ALA A 102 12.22 9.26 -16.49
C ALA A 102 10.92 9.90 -15.98
N LEU A 103 10.98 10.79 -14.99
CA LEU A 103 9.81 11.51 -14.48
C LEU A 103 9.11 12.35 -15.57
N ALA A 104 9.89 13.02 -16.43
CA ALA A 104 9.33 13.76 -17.57
C ALA A 104 8.62 12.82 -18.56
N LYS A 105 9.15 11.61 -18.77
CA LYS A 105 8.53 10.60 -19.63
C LYS A 105 7.24 10.06 -19.02
N ASP A 106 7.21 9.81 -17.70
CA ASP A 106 6.01 9.34 -17.01
C ASP A 106 4.89 10.38 -17.09
N ALA A 107 5.21 11.67 -16.90
CA ALA A 107 4.25 12.76 -17.04
C ALA A 107 3.64 12.89 -18.45
N MET A 108 4.35 12.40 -19.47
CA MET A 108 3.89 12.36 -20.86
C MET A 108 3.23 11.03 -21.25
N ALA A 109 3.22 10.03 -20.36
CA ALA A 109 2.63 8.74 -20.66
C ALA A 109 1.11 8.88 -20.89
N PRO A 110 0.54 8.18 -21.89
CA PRO A 110 -0.90 8.19 -22.08
C PRO A 110 -1.59 7.51 -20.89
N PRO A 111 -2.82 7.93 -20.52
CA PRO A 111 -3.58 7.26 -19.47
C PRO A 111 -3.78 5.76 -19.75
N SER A 112 -3.84 4.96 -18.69
CA SER A 112 -4.07 3.52 -18.80
C SER A 112 -5.37 3.21 -19.53
N ARG A 113 -5.35 2.23 -20.41
CA ARG A 113 -6.55 1.80 -21.13
C ARG A 113 -7.53 1.15 -20.15
N ARG A 114 -8.82 1.50 -20.27
CA ARG A 114 -9.89 0.78 -19.56
C ARG A 114 -9.97 -0.68 -20.05
N LEU A 115 -9.89 -1.61 -19.11
CA LEU A 115 -9.95 -3.05 -19.36
C LEU A 115 -11.34 -3.62 -19.05
N VAL A 116 -12.05 -3.05 -18.08
CA VAL A 116 -13.38 -3.51 -17.64
C VAL A 116 -14.39 -2.35 -17.60
N PRO A 117 -15.64 -2.56 -18.09
CA PRO A 117 -16.70 -1.57 -17.95
C PRO A 117 -16.98 -1.20 -16.49
N GLU A 118 -17.26 0.09 -16.25
CA GLU A 118 -17.48 0.62 -14.89
C GLU A 118 -18.59 -0.10 -14.11
N VAL A 119 -19.65 -0.50 -14.81
CA VAL A 119 -20.78 -1.21 -14.19
C VAL A 119 -20.34 -2.55 -13.57
N LEU A 120 -19.44 -3.29 -14.24
CA LEU A 120 -18.96 -4.58 -13.73
C LEU A 120 -18.03 -4.39 -12.54
N LEU A 121 -17.19 -3.35 -12.56
CA LEU A 121 -16.30 -3.01 -11.44
C LEU A 121 -17.09 -2.62 -10.18
N ARG A 122 -18.13 -1.81 -10.34
CA ARG A 122 -19.00 -1.42 -9.21
C ARG A 122 -19.76 -2.61 -8.62
N LEU A 123 -20.28 -3.50 -9.47
CA LEU A 123 -20.93 -4.73 -9.01
C LEU A 123 -19.94 -5.66 -8.29
N ALA A 124 -18.73 -5.83 -8.84
CA ALA A 124 -17.69 -6.65 -8.21
C ALA A 124 -17.29 -6.11 -6.83
N SER A 125 -17.06 -4.80 -6.72
CA SER A 125 -16.74 -4.10 -5.46
C SER A 125 -17.84 -4.28 -4.40
N GLY A 126 -19.12 -4.30 -4.80
CA GLY A 126 -20.23 -4.51 -3.87
C GLY A 126 -20.45 -5.97 -3.43
N ILE A 127 -20.05 -6.96 -4.25
CA ILE A 127 -20.27 -8.39 -3.97
C ILE A 127 -19.07 -9.01 -3.26
N SER A 128 -17.86 -8.56 -3.60
CA SER A 128 -16.59 -9.07 -3.08
C SER A 128 -15.76 -7.88 -2.59
N PRO A 129 -16.03 -7.34 -1.39
CA PRO A 129 -15.29 -6.23 -0.80
C PRO A 129 -13.94 -6.68 -0.19
N PHE A 130 -13.58 -7.94 -0.39
CA PHE A 130 -12.25 -8.46 -0.10
C PHE A 130 -11.19 -7.69 -0.85
#